data_AF-A0A971S7M8-F1
#
_entry.id   AF-A0A971S7M8-F1
#
_cell.length_a   1.000
_cell.length_b   1.000
_cell.length_c   1.000
_cell.angle_alpha   90.00
_cell.angle_beta   90.00
_cell.angle_gamma   90.00
#
_symmetry.space_group_name_H-M   'P 1'
#
loop_
_entity.id
_entity.type
_entity.pdbx_description
1 polymer ?
#
loop_
_entity_poly.entity_id
_entity_poly.type
_entity_poly.pdbx_seq_one_letter_code
_entity_poly.pdbx_strand_id
1 'polypeptide(L)'
;YTDTELRLKTLREKLERLNALQAEQPELEELLKLENEITNTILEIEQIEGSLRSMDSKIDYTTINLSIREISSVVSTYTRPPFGDRLSTAFVESIDNFVYGLQELIIGIVYAAPSLVLLAIFIAIVYFVGRIIYRKFFKNRIPKTPRPPKGRREYGINPEDENENKME
;
A
#
# COMPACT_ATOMS: atom_id res chain seq x y z
N TYR A 1 40.66 -1.88 15.40
CA TYR A 1 40.93 -2.12 16.82
C TYR A 1 41.99 -3.21 16.95
N THR A 2 41.68 -4.46 16.60
CA THR A 2 42.62 -5.60 16.67
C THR A 2 43.93 -5.38 15.91
N ASP A 3 43.88 -4.82 14.70
CA ASP A 3 45.09 -4.56 13.90
C ASP A 3 46.01 -3.49 14.54
N THR A 4 45.41 -2.51 15.22
CA THR A 4 46.12 -1.42 15.89
C THR A 4 46.79 -1.90 17.17
N GLU A 5 46.13 -2.76 17.94
CA GLU A 5 46.71 -3.43 19.10
C GLU A 5 47.87 -4.37 18.71
N LEU A 6 47.71 -5.12 17.62
CA LEU A 6 48.76 -5.99 17.10
C LEU A 6 50.00 -5.19 16.66
N ARG A 7 49.78 -4.04 16.02
CA ARG A 7 50.87 -3.11 15.67
C ARG A 7 51.58 -2.56 16.92
N LEU A 8 50.81 -2.17 17.95
CA LEU A 8 51.37 -1.71 19.23
C LEU A 8 52.27 -2.78 19.85
N LYS A 9 51.83 -4.04 19.83
CA LYS A 9 52.62 -5.18 20.34
C LYS A 9 53.95 -5.32 19.58
N THR A 10 53.91 -5.29 18.24
CA THR A 10 55.11 -5.39 17.41
C THR A 10 56.10 -4.25 17.68
N LEU A 11 55.61 -3.03 17.89
CA LEU A 11 56.48 -1.88 18.21
C LEU A 11 57.11 -2.00 19.60
N ARG A 12 56.39 -2.53 20.60
CA ARG A 12 56.96 -2.82 21.92
C ARG A 12 58.05 -3.90 21.86
N GLU A 13 57.84 -4.95 21.06
CA GLU A 13 58.87 -5.96 20.81
C GLU A 13 60.08 -5.36 20.07
N LYS A 14 59.87 -4.44 19.12
CA LYS A 14 60.96 -3.69 18.47
C LYS A 14 61.74 -2.87 19.51
N LEU A 15 61.05 -2.15 20.38
CA LEU A 15 61.67 -1.34 21.44
C LEU A 15 62.51 -2.20 22.40
N GLU A 16 61.99 -3.37 22.80
CA GLU A 16 62.73 -4.33 23.65
C GLU A 16 64.02 -4.80 22.97
N ARG A 17 63.96 -5.14 21.68
CA ARG A 17 65.16 -5.52 20.89
C ARG A 17 66.15 -4.36 20.77
N LEU A 18 65.67 -3.13 20.55
CA LEU A 18 66.54 -1.95 20.49
C LEU A 18 67.23 -1.67 21.83
N ASN A 19 66.52 -1.81 22.95
CA ASN A 19 67.11 -1.69 24.29
C ASN A 19 68.14 -2.78 24.58
N ALA A 20 67.91 -4.01 24.09
CA ALA A 20 68.89 -5.10 24.21
C ALA A 20 70.18 -4.77 23.44
N LEU A 21 70.08 -4.21 22.22
CA LEU A 21 71.24 -3.75 21.44
C LEU A 21 71.98 -2.58 22.12
N GLN A 22 71.29 -1.75 22.91
CA GLN A 22 71.92 -0.65 23.65
C GLN A 22 72.85 -1.18 24.75
N ALA A 23 72.53 -2.34 25.33
CA ALA A 23 73.34 -2.97 26.37
C ALA A 23 74.67 -3.54 25.86
N GLU A 24 74.82 -3.74 24.55
CA GLU A 24 76.02 -4.30 23.93
C GLU A 24 77.13 -3.25 23.68
N GLN A 25 76.93 -1.99 24.08
CA GLN A 25 77.87 -0.85 23.95
C GLN A 25 78.47 -0.68 22.54
N PRO A 26 77.67 -0.21 21.58
CA PRO A 26 78.14 0.05 20.21
C PRO A 26 79.04 1.31 20.13
N GLU A 27 79.69 1.50 18.98
CA GLU A 27 80.44 2.73 18.65
C GLU A 27 79.56 3.99 18.81
N LEU A 28 80.15 5.16 19.09
CA LEU A 28 79.40 6.39 19.41
C LEU A 28 78.37 6.78 18.32
N GLU A 29 78.71 6.59 17.05
CA GLU A 29 77.80 6.88 15.93
C GLU A 29 76.60 5.91 15.89
N GLU A 30 76.83 4.64 16.21
CA GLU A 30 75.79 3.62 16.28
C GLU A 30 74.90 3.80 17.50
N LEU A 31 75.45 4.23 18.64
CA LEU A 31 74.68 4.60 19.83
C LEU A 31 73.70 5.74 19.54
N LEU A 32 74.15 6.81 18.87
CA LEU A 32 73.28 7.93 18.48
C LEU A 32 72.17 7.48 17.53
N LYS A 33 72.47 6.62 16.55
CA LYS A 33 71.45 6.04 15.67
C LYS A 33 70.44 5.20 16.45
N LEU A 34 70.91 4.43 17.43
CA LEU A 34 70.06 3.60 18.27
C LEU A 34 69.14 4.43 19.17
N GLU A 35 69.65 5.47 19.83
CA GLU A 35 68.83 6.38 20.65
C GLU A 35 67.77 7.11 19.82
N ASN A 36 68.11 7.51 18.59
CA ASN A 36 67.14 8.09 17.66
C ASN A 36 66.06 7.08 17.28
N GLU A 37 66.40 5.83 16.98
CA GLU A 37 65.43 4.78 16.66
C GLU A 37 64.55 4.41 17.86
N ILE A 38 65.11 4.39 19.07
CA ILE A 38 64.37 4.19 20.32
C ILE A 38 63.37 5.33 20.50
N THR A 39 63.81 6.58 20.38
CA THR A 39 62.95 7.77 20.50
C THR A 39 61.82 7.74 19.48
N ASN A 40 62.13 7.45 18.21
CA ASN A 40 61.13 7.32 17.16
C ASN A 40 60.09 6.23 17.47
N THR A 41 60.57 5.08 17.98
CA THR A 41 59.69 3.96 18.32
C THR A 41 58.80 4.29 19.52
N ILE A 42 59.31 5.01 20.54
CA ILE A 42 58.52 5.49 21.67
C ILE A 42 57.43 6.45 21.20
N LEU A 43 57.78 7.43 20.35
CA LEU A 43 56.80 8.37 19.80
C LEU A 43 55.68 7.67 19.03
N GLU A 44 56.02 6.64 18.23
CA GLU A 44 55.01 5.86 17.50
C GLU A 44 54.08 5.07 18.44
N ILE A 45 54.65 4.49 19.51
CA ILE A 45 53.88 3.80 20.57
C ILE A 45 52.90 4.78 21.23
N GLU A 46 53.38 5.94 21.69
CA GLU A 46 52.56 6.95 22.36
C GLU A 46 51.41 7.45 21.48
N GLN A 47 51.70 7.65 20.19
CA GLN A 47 50.70 8.08 19.21
C GLN A 47 49.59 7.02 19.04
N ILE A 48 49.97 5.75 18.92
CA ILE A 48 49.02 4.64 18.78
C ILE A 48 48.20 4.46 20.07
N GLU A 49 48.83 4.52 21.23
CA GLU A 49 48.13 4.44 22.52
C GLU A 49 47.13 5.59 22.71
N GLY A 50 47.50 6.81 22.33
CA GLY A 50 46.58 7.96 22.38
C GLY A 50 45.37 7.76 21.46
N SER A 51 45.59 7.18 20.28
CA SER A 51 44.51 6.85 19.35
C SER A 51 43.56 5.78 19.91
N LEU A 52 44.09 4.71 20.50
CA LEU A 52 43.28 3.66 21.14
C LEU A 52 42.44 4.21 22.28
N ARG A 53 43.03 5.00 23.20
CA ARG A 53 42.27 5.62 24.29
C ARG A 53 41.12 6.50 23.79
N SER A 54 41.35 7.23 22.70
CA SER A 54 40.30 8.04 22.06
C SER A 54 39.19 7.18 21.45
N MET A 55 39.54 6.04 20.83
CA MET A 55 38.56 5.08 20.30
C MET A 55 37.75 4.44 21.43
N ASP A 56 38.40 4.01 22.52
CA ASP A 56 37.73 3.43 23.70
C ASP A 56 36.72 4.43 24.27
N SER A 57 37.13 5.69 24.42
CA SER A 57 36.23 6.76 24.91
C SER A 57 35.01 6.94 24.00
N LYS A 58 35.17 6.82 22.67
CA LYS A 58 34.05 6.92 21.72
C LYS A 58 33.14 5.69 21.74
N ILE A 59 33.70 4.50 21.95
CA ILE A 59 32.93 3.26 22.12
C ILE A 59 32.08 3.35 23.38
N ASP A 60 32.63 3.86 24.48
CA ASP A 60 31.91 4.03 25.76
C ASP A 60 30.68 4.94 25.63
N TYR A 61 30.72 5.95 24.75
CA TYR A 61 29.57 6.83 24.46
C TYR A 61 28.64 6.31 23.36
N THR A 62 28.89 5.14 22.78
CA THR A 62 28.07 4.61 21.69
C THR A 62 26.89 3.83 22.24
N THR A 63 25.67 4.34 22.02
CA THR A 63 24.43 3.59 22.28
C THR A 63 24.20 2.58 21.15
N ILE A 64 24.33 1.28 21.44
CA ILE A 64 24.01 0.22 20.47
C ILE A 64 22.50 -0.02 20.48
N ASN A 65 21.82 0.35 19.39
CA ASN A 65 20.42 -0.01 19.16
C ASN A 65 20.35 -1.35 18.42
N LEU A 66 20.34 -2.45 19.18
CA LEU A 66 20.25 -3.80 18.61
C LEU A 66 18.78 -4.18 18.39
N SER A 67 18.31 -4.10 17.14
CA SER A 67 17.01 -4.63 16.75
C SER A 67 17.16 -6.05 16.21
N ILE A 68 17.00 -7.05 17.09
CA ILE A 68 16.89 -8.45 16.66
C ILE A 68 15.46 -8.64 16.15
N ARG A 69 15.31 -8.64 14.82
CA ARG A 69 14.09 -9.14 14.19
C ARG A 69 14.27 -10.64 14.00
N GLU A 70 13.66 -11.42 14.89
CA GLU A 70 13.44 -12.84 14.66
C GLU A 70 12.61 -12.96 13.37
N ILE A 71 13.26 -13.32 12.26
CA ILE A 71 12.54 -13.84 11.11
C ILE A 71 12.18 -15.25 11.54
N SER A 72 10.94 -15.42 11.98
CA SER A 72 10.40 -16.73 12.28
C SER A 72 10.50 -17.58 11.01
N SER A 73 11.48 -18.47 10.94
CA SER A 73 11.23 -19.76 10.33
C SER A 73 10.27 -20.49 11.27
N VAL A 74 8.98 -20.08 11.28
CA VAL A 74 7.89 -20.71 12.02
C VAL A 74 8.33 -21.24 13.40
N VAL A 75 8.92 -20.38 14.24
CA VAL A 75 9.04 -20.71 15.66
C VAL A 75 7.81 -20.11 16.31
N SER A 76 6.80 -20.97 16.42
CA SER A 76 5.60 -20.74 17.20
C SER A 76 5.99 -20.53 18.67
N THR A 77 6.41 -19.32 19.03
CA THR A 77 6.51 -18.94 20.44
C THR A 77 5.10 -18.89 21.00
N TYR A 78 4.86 -19.84 21.89
CA TYR A 78 3.62 -20.12 22.58
C TYR A 78 3.32 -19.04 23.64
N THR A 79 3.29 -17.78 23.25
CA THR A 79 2.68 -16.72 24.05
C THR A 79 1.62 -16.10 23.16
N ARG A 80 0.38 -16.58 23.28
CA ARG A 80 -0.76 -15.91 22.67
C ARG A 80 -0.66 -14.44 23.08
N PRO A 81 -0.56 -13.49 22.12
CA PRO A 81 -0.65 -12.09 22.47
C PRO A 81 -1.96 -11.90 23.23
N PRO A 82 -1.99 -11.03 24.26
CA PRO A 82 -3.21 -10.76 24.99
C PRO A 82 -4.32 -10.39 24.00
N PHE A 83 -5.57 -10.70 24.35
CA PHE A 83 -6.71 -10.56 23.43
C PHE A 83 -6.78 -9.18 22.77
N GLY A 84 -6.39 -8.12 23.48
CA GLY A 84 -6.33 -6.75 22.96
C GLY A 84 -5.34 -6.57 21.81
N ASP A 85 -4.13 -7.10 21.92
CA ASP A 85 -3.10 -6.99 20.87
C ASP A 85 -3.49 -7.79 19.63
N ARG A 86 -4.11 -8.96 19.83
CA ARG A 86 -4.63 -9.75 18.70
C ARG A 86 -5.78 -9.05 17.99
N LEU A 87 -6.65 -8.39 18.74
CA LEU A 87 -7.79 -7.68 18.18
C LEU A 87 -7.35 -6.43 17.42
N SER A 88 -6.37 -5.67 17.94
CA SER A 88 -5.84 -4.49 17.27
C SER A 88 -5.08 -4.86 16.01
N THR A 89 -4.23 -5.90 16.05
CA THR A 89 -3.56 -6.41 14.85
C THR A 89 -4.56 -6.91 13.80
N ALA A 90 -5.54 -7.72 14.20
CA ALA A 90 -6.56 -8.20 13.27
C ALA A 90 -7.41 -7.06 12.68
N PHE A 91 -7.65 -5.99 13.44
CA PHE A 91 -8.37 -4.82 12.95
C PHE A 91 -7.56 -4.05 11.91
N VAL A 92 -6.27 -3.79 12.17
CA VAL A 92 -5.39 -3.13 11.20
C VAL A 92 -5.24 -3.97 9.93
N GLU A 93 -4.99 -5.27 10.07
CA GLU A 93 -4.93 -6.20 8.94
C GLU A 93 -6.26 -6.24 8.16
N SER A 94 -7.41 -6.16 8.86
CA SER A 94 -8.71 -6.10 8.20
C SER A 94 -8.91 -4.81 7.40
N ILE A 95 -8.40 -3.68 7.90
CA ILE A 95 -8.48 -2.39 7.18
C ILE A 95 -7.57 -2.40 5.96
N ASP A 96 -6.35 -2.91 6.09
CA ASP A 96 -5.44 -3.04 4.96
C ASP A 96 -6.04 -3.95 3.88
N ASN A 97 -6.56 -5.11 4.27
CA ASN A 97 -7.25 -6.03 3.36
C ASN A 97 -8.50 -5.40 2.71
N PHE A 98 -9.23 -4.54 3.42
CA PHE A 98 -10.35 -3.80 2.85
C PHE A 98 -9.89 -2.79 1.78
N VAL A 99 -8.80 -2.05 2.04
CA VAL A 99 -8.22 -1.12 1.06
C VAL A 99 -7.71 -1.86 -0.18
N TYR A 100 -7.02 -2.99 0.01
CA TYR A 100 -6.64 -3.87 -1.09
C TYR A 100 -7.85 -4.37 -1.88
N GLY A 101 -8.94 -4.76 -1.19
CA GLY A 101 -10.19 -5.14 -1.85
C GLY A 101 -10.81 -4.01 -2.67
N LEU A 102 -10.79 -2.77 -2.19
CA LEU A 102 -11.27 -1.61 -2.95
C LEU A 102 -10.40 -1.34 -4.19
N GLN A 103 -9.08 -1.48 -4.06
CA GLN A 103 -8.17 -1.36 -5.19
C GLN A 103 -8.47 -2.42 -6.25
N GLU A 104 -8.64 -3.68 -5.84
CA GLU A 104 -9.01 -4.79 -6.72
C GLU A 104 -10.39 -4.58 -7.36
N LEU A 105 -11.36 -4.01 -6.65
CA LEU A 105 -12.65 -3.63 -7.24
C LEU A 105 -12.51 -2.57 -8.33
N ILE A 106 -11.70 -1.54 -8.10
CA ILE A 106 -11.46 -0.48 -9.10
C ILE A 106 -10.78 -1.09 -10.34
N ILE A 107 -9.73 -1.87 -10.15
CA ILE A 107 -9.03 -2.56 -11.24
C ILE A 107 -9.99 -3.52 -11.97
N GLY A 108 -10.81 -4.26 -11.22
CA GLY A 108 -11.84 -5.15 -11.75
C GLY A 108 -12.88 -4.43 -12.59
N ILE A 109 -13.32 -3.23 -12.19
CA ILE A 109 -14.23 -2.39 -12.98
C ILE A 109 -13.54 -1.92 -14.27
N VAL A 110 -12.28 -1.51 -14.21
CA VAL A 110 -11.52 -1.12 -15.42
C VAL A 110 -11.37 -2.29 -16.37
N TYR A 111 -11.06 -3.49 -15.86
CA TYR A 111 -10.97 -4.70 -16.66
C TYR A 111 -12.32 -5.14 -17.24
N ALA A 112 -13.39 -5.01 -16.46
CA ALA A 112 -14.75 -5.28 -16.89
C ALA A 112 -15.34 -4.15 -17.76
N ALA A 113 -14.71 -2.99 -17.85
CA ALA A 113 -15.26 -1.82 -18.55
C ALA A 113 -15.64 -2.11 -20.01
N PRO A 114 -14.84 -2.83 -20.82
CA PRO A 114 -15.24 -3.19 -22.18
C PRO A 114 -16.51 -4.07 -22.19
N SER A 115 -16.61 -5.03 -21.27
CA SER A 115 -17.78 -5.91 -21.15
C SER A 115 -19.04 -5.18 -20.66
N LEU A 116 -18.89 -4.24 -19.72
CA LEU A 116 -19.97 -3.38 -19.21
C LEU A 116 -20.50 -2.44 -20.30
N VAL A 117 -19.62 -1.90 -21.15
CA VAL A 117 -20.01 -1.08 -22.31
C VAL A 117 -20.82 -1.92 -23.30
N LEU A 118 -20.40 -3.15 -23.61
CA LEU A 118 -21.16 -4.07 -24.48
C LEU A 118 -22.52 -4.42 -23.89
N LEU A 119 -22.60 -4.67 -22.58
CA LEU A 119 -23.85 -4.94 -21.88
C LEU A 119 -24.80 -3.73 -21.94
N ALA A 120 -24.27 -2.52 -21.72
CA ALA A 120 -25.04 -1.28 -21.80
C ALA A 120 -25.60 -1.05 -23.21
N ILE A 121 -24.79 -1.31 -24.26
CA ILE A 121 -25.23 -1.25 -25.66
C ILE A 121 -26.34 -2.27 -25.92
N PHE A 122 -26.18 -3.50 -25.43
CA PHE A 122 -27.18 -4.55 -25.60
C PHE A 122 -28.53 -4.17 -24.96
N ILE A 123 -28.52 -3.67 -23.72
CA ILE A 123 -29.73 -3.18 -23.03
C ILE A 123 -30.36 -2.02 -23.80
N ALA A 124 -29.55 -1.07 -24.30
CA ALA A 124 -30.05 0.05 -25.10
C ALA A 124 -30.72 -0.42 -26.39
N ILE A 125 -30.16 -1.42 -27.08
CA ILE A 125 -30.76 -2.03 -28.28
C ILE A 125 -32.09 -2.70 -27.94
N VAL A 126 -32.15 -3.53 -26.90
CA VAL A 126 -33.41 -4.19 -26.49
C VAL A 126 -34.47 -3.17 -26.12
N TYR A 127 -34.12 -2.13 -25.37
CA TYR A 127 -35.03 -1.05 -25.02
C TYR A 127 -35.53 -0.29 -26.25
N PHE A 128 -34.64 0.02 -27.21
CA PHE A 128 -35.00 0.76 -28.42
C PHE A 128 -35.88 -0.08 -29.37
N VAL A 129 -35.54 -1.35 -29.56
CA VAL A 129 -36.33 -2.30 -30.35
C VAL A 129 -37.70 -2.52 -29.69
N GLY A 130 -37.73 -2.75 -28.38
CA GLY A 130 -38.98 -2.84 -27.61
C GLY A 130 -39.83 -1.58 -27.79
N ARG A 131 -39.25 -0.39 -27.58
CA ARG A 131 -39.94 0.90 -27.78
C ARG A 131 -40.48 1.07 -29.20
N ILE A 132 -39.74 0.64 -30.23
CA ILE A 132 -40.19 0.68 -31.63
C ILE A 132 -41.34 -0.31 -31.87
N ILE A 133 -41.24 -1.53 -31.37
CA ILE A 133 -42.28 -2.56 -31.50
C ILE A 133 -43.54 -2.10 -30.77
N TYR A 134 -43.44 -1.63 -29.53
CA TYR A 134 -44.56 -1.05 -28.78
C TYR A 134 -45.19 0.13 -29.52
N ARG A 135 -44.39 1.04 -30.09
CA ARG A 135 -44.91 2.16 -30.90
C ARG A 135 -45.59 1.70 -32.19
N LYS A 136 -45.08 0.67 -32.87
CA LYS A 136 -45.70 0.12 -34.10
C LYS A 136 -46.97 -0.68 -33.79
N PHE A 137 -47.01 -1.45 -32.71
CA PHE A 137 -48.17 -2.27 -32.33
C PHE A 137 -49.32 -1.44 -31.74
N PHE A 138 -49.04 -0.43 -30.91
CA PHE A 138 -50.10 0.41 -30.31
C PHE A 138 -50.60 1.54 -31.20
N LYS A 139 -49.88 1.94 -32.27
CA LYS A 139 -50.35 3.00 -33.19
C LYS A 139 -51.30 2.51 -34.30
N ASN A 140 -51.50 1.19 -34.44
CA ASN A 140 -52.47 0.63 -35.39
C ASN A 140 -53.78 0.14 -34.75
N ARG A 141 -54.06 0.48 -33.47
CA ARG A 141 -55.35 0.19 -32.82
C ARG A 141 -56.06 1.45 -32.32
N ILE A 142 -56.22 2.43 -33.18
CA ILE A 142 -57.32 3.40 -33.01
C ILE A 142 -58.42 2.97 -33.99
N PRO A 143 -59.50 2.31 -33.55
CA PRO A 143 -60.68 2.17 -34.39
C PRO A 143 -61.19 3.58 -34.71
N LYS A 144 -61.46 3.86 -36.00
CA LYS A 144 -62.25 5.04 -36.38
C LYS A 144 -63.58 4.94 -35.63
N THR A 145 -63.80 5.81 -34.66
CA THR A 145 -65.07 5.85 -33.93
C THR A 145 -66.20 6.17 -34.92
N PRO A 146 -67.35 5.49 -34.84
CA PRO A 146 -68.51 5.85 -35.65
C PRO A 146 -69.00 7.25 -35.26
N ARG A 147 -69.31 8.09 -36.25
CA ARG A 147 -69.97 9.39 -35.99
C ARG A 147 -71.36 9.12 -35.37
N PRO A 148 -71.78 9.90 -34.35
CA PRO A 148 -73.14 9.75 -33.81
C PRO A 148 -74.18 10.09 -34.89
N PRO A 149 -75.33 9.39 -34.92
CA PRO A 149 -76.33 9.56 -35.96
C PRO A 149 -76.97 10.95 -35.89
N LYS A 150 -77.07 11.59 -37.05
CA LYS A 150 -77.77 12.87 -37.26
C LYS A 150 -79.24 12.67 -36.91
N GLY A 151 -79.77 13.46 -35.97
CA GLY A 151 -81.16 13.42 -35.53
C GLY A 151 -82.12 13.36 -36.70
N ARG A 152 -82.92 12.28 -36.74
CA ARG A 152 -84.00 12.09 -37.71
C ARG A 152 -85.24 12.77 -37.14
N ARG A 153 -85.82 13.66 -37.93
CA ARG A 153 -87.06 14.39 -37.65
C ARG A 153 -88.17 13.37 -37.46
N GLU A 154 -88.82 13.38 -36.30
CA GLU A 154 -90.06 12.66 -36.09
C GLU A 154 -91.20 13.58 -36.55
N TYR A 155 -91.94 13.11 -37.55
CA TYR A 155 -93.04 13.80 -38.18
C TYR A 155 -94.34 13.23 -37.61
N GLY A 156 -95.15 14.09 -36.99
CA GLY A 156 -96.62 14.03 -36.97
C GLY A 156 -97.29 12.93 -36.14
N ILE A 157 -97.82 13.33 -34.98
CA ILE A 157 -99.12 12.85 -34.51
C ILE A 157 -100.04 14.08 -34.56
N ASN A 158 -101.04 14.01 -35.43
CA ASN A 158 -102.06 15.04 -35.65
C ASN A 158 -103.07 14.97 -34.50
N PRO A 159 -103.37 16.07 -33.77
CA PRO A 159 -104.36 16.05 -32.69
C PRO A 159 -105.82 16.17 -33.19
N GLU A 160 -106.11 15.87 -34.46
CA GLU A 160 -107.48 15.98 -35.01
C GLU A 160 -108.34 14.71 -34.85
N ASP A 161 -107.81 13.65 -34.24
CA ASP A 161 -108.48 12.33 -34.26
C ASP A 161 -109.11 11.91 -32.92
N GLU A 162 -109.28 12.81 -31.93
CA GLU A 162 -109.78 12.45 -30.59
C GLU A 162 -111.13 13.10 -30.17
N ASN A 163 -111.76 13.94 -31.01
CA ASN A 163 -112.96 14.70 -30.60
C ASN A 163 -114.22 14.52 -31.47
N GLU A 164 -114.30 13.48 -32.31
CA GLU A 164 -115.53 13.16 -33.08
C GLU A 164 -116.37 12.02 -32.46
N ASN A 165 -116.06 11.59 -31.23
CA ASN A 165 -116.86 10.58 -30.51
C ASN A 165 -117.37 11.05 -29.14
N LYS A 166 -117.87 12.29 -29.12
CA LYS A 166 -118.80 12.83 -28.11
C LYS A 166 -119.92 13.59 -28.83
N MET A 167 -120.87 12.85 -29.39
CA MET A 167 -122.22 13.37 -29.65
C MET A 167 -123.23 12.44 -28.97
N GLU A 168 -123.36 12.60 -27.65
CA GLU A 168 -124.58 12.33 -26.86
C GLU A 168 -124.64 13.30 -25.67
#